data_AF-A0A2P6ASX3-F1
#
_entry.id   AF-A0A2P6ASX3-F1
#
_cell.length_a   1.000
_cell.length_b   1.000
_cell.length_c   1.000
_cell.angle_alpha   90.00
_cell.angle_beta   90.00
_cell.angle_gamma   90.00
#
_symmetry.space_group_name_H-M   'P 1'
#
loop_
_entity.id
_entity.type
_entity.pdbx_description
1 polymer ?
#
loop_
_entity_poly.entity_id
_entity_poly.type
_entity_poly.pdbx_seq_one_letter_code
_entity_poly.pdbx_strand_id
1 'polypeptide(L)'
;MAHYAIGDVQGCRAALEDLLERIAFDPAADRLFFAGDLVARGPDSLGTLRLIRGLGEAAESVLGNHDLHLIAARHGHARVKGKDGTEPVLLADDRDALMDWLQQRPLLLTLPRGLMQDDPAHRDDLPVLTHAGLPPQWDLDTATACAREVESALRGPEAGRFLADMYGNEPAGWSDDLGGTTRLRVITNYLTRMRLLHDDGAMDFLHKEELDTAPPGLTAWFQLPAPAHAGLRL
;
A
#
# COMPACT_ATOMS: atom_id res chain seq x y z
N MET A 1 17.43 -13.60 13.31
CA MET A 1 16.20 -12.86 13.01
C MET A 1 16.54 -11.77 12.03
N ALA A 2 16.18 -11.99 10.78
CA ALA A 2 16.24 -10.99 9.72
C ALA A 2 14.84 -10.42 9.45
N HIS A 3 14.81 -9.21 8.91
CA HIS A 3 13.60 -8.54 8.47
C HIS A 3 13.77 -8.12 7.02
N TYR A 4 12.78 -8.40 6.18
CA TYR A 4 12.83 -8.09 4.76
C TYR A 4 11.63 -7.26 4.37
N ALA A 5 11.87 -6.14 3.69
CA ALA A 5 10.84 -5.38 3.00
C ALA A 5 10.82 -5.81 1.52
N ILE A 6 9.65 -6.23 1.03
CA ILE A 6 9.45 -6.68 -0.35
C ILE A 6 8.47 -5.72 -1.03
N GLY A 7 8.83 -5.25 -2.22
CA GLY A 7 7.98 -4.39 -3.04
C GLY A 7 6.78 -5.14 -3.65
N ASP A 8 6.16 -4.53 -4.65
CA ASP A 8 5.02 -5.08 -5.38
C ASP A 8 5.25 -6.53 -5.84
N VAL A 9 4.44 -7.47 -5.31
CA VAL A 9 4.51 -8.88 -5.71
C VAL A 9 3.71 -9.11 -7.00
N GLN A 10 2.57 -8.44 -7.13
CA GLN A 10 1.75 -8.41 -8.34
C GLN A 10 1.46 -9.82 -8.87
N GLY A 11 1.00 -10.74 -8.02
CA GLY A 11 0.66 -12.10 -8.44
C GLY A 11 1.83 -12.96 -8.94
N CYS A 12 3.08 -12.52 -8.77
CA CYS A 12 4.29 -13.25 -9.19
C CYS A 12 4.71 -14.30 -8.16
N ARG A 13 3.82 -15.24 -7.80
CA ARG A 13 4.08 -16.26 -6.76
C ARG A 13 5.42 -16.97 -6.94
N ALA A 14 5.72 -17.46 -8.15
CA ALA A 14 6.95 -18.21 -8.40
C ALA A 14 8.21 -17.38 -8.11
N ALA A 15 8.23 -16.10 -8.51
CA ALA A 15 9.35 -15.22 -8.21
C ALA A 15 9.48 -14.92 -6.71
N LEU A 16 8.35 -14.84 -5.99
CA LEU A 16 8.36 -14.71 -4.54
C LEU A 16 8.91 -15.99 -3.88
N GLU A 17 8.49 -17.18 -4.30
CA GLU A 17 9.02 -18.46 -3.81
C GLU A 17 10.54 -18.55 -4.04
N ASP A 18 11.00 -18.23 -5.25
CA ASP A 18 12.43 -18.19 -5.59
C ASP A 18 13.20 -17.20 -4.70
N LEU A 19 12.62 -16.03 -4.42
CA LEU A 19 13.23 -15.04 -3.52
C LEU A 19 13.34 -15.58 -2.09
N LEU A 20 12.27 -16.18 -1.56
CA LEU A 20 12.24 -16.73 -0.21
C LEU A 20 13.26 -17.86 -0.05
N GLU A 21 13.44 -18.71 -1.07
CA GLU A 21 14.48 -19.74 -1.09
C GLU A 21 15.89 -19.11 -1.08
N ARG A 22 16.12 -18.10 -1.93
CA ARG A 22 17.44 -17.44 -2.06
C ARG A 22 17.89 -16.74 -0.78
N ILE A 23 16.96 -16.16 -0.03
CA ILE A 23 17.25 -15.54 1.27
C ILE A 23 17.20 -16.53 2.44
N ALA A 24 16.95 -17.82 2.15
CA ALA A 24 16.78 -18.89 3.12
C ALA A 24 15.79 -18.49 4.23
N PHE A 25 14.63 -17.94 3.84
CA PHE A 25 13.65 -17.39 4.77
C PHE A 25 13.14 -18.45 5.74
N ASP A 26 13.24 -18.16 7.04
CA ASP A 26 12.66 -19.00 8.09
C ASP A 26 11.49 -18.29 8.76
N PRO A 27 10.22 -18.70 8.53
CA PRO A 27 9.06 -18.04 9.15
C PRO A 27 9.04 -18.13 10.69
N ALA A 28 9.79 -19.05 11.30
CA ALA A 28 9.92 -19.13 12.74
C ALA A 28 10.86 -18.06 13.31
N ALA A 29 11.83 -17.58 12.52
CA ALA A 29 12.89 -16.68 12.97
C ALA A 29 12.89 -15.30 12.30
N ASP A 30 12.32 -15.17 11.11
CA ASP A 30 12.39 -13.98 10.26
C ASP A 30 11.02 -13.34 10.06
N ARG A 31 11.01 -12.11 9.52
CA ARG A 31 9.79 -11.34 9.23
C ARG A 31 9.83 -10.74 7.84
N LEU A 32 8.68 -10.73 7.17
CA LEU A 32 8.45 -10.09 5.88
C LEU A 32 7.47 -8.93 6.04
N PHE A 33 7.77 -7.81 5.37
CA PHE A 33 6.90 -6.66 5.22
C PHE A 33 6.69 -6.38 3.74
N PHE A 34 5.46 -6.52 3.27
CA PHE A 34 5.11 -6.28 1.86
C PHE A 34 4.58 -4.86 1.68
N ALA A 35 5.07 -4.17 0.64
CA ALA A 35 4.67 -2.82 0.29
C ALA A 35 3.29 -2.72 -0.39
N GLY A 36 2.47 -3.77 -0.32
CA GLY A 36 1.18 -3.85 -1.01
C GLY A 36 1.28 -4.30 -2.46
N ASP A 37 0.18 -4.17 -3.20
CA ASP A 37 0.02 -4.70 -4.55
C ASP A 37 0.44 -6.18 -4.62
N LEU A 38 -0.14 -6.99 -3.72
CA LEU A 38 0.11 -8.42 -3.65
C LEU A 38 -0.45 -9.13 -4.88
N VAL A 39 -1.54 -8.58 -5.43
CA VAL A 39 -2.29 -9.10 -6.57
C VAL A 39 -2.14 -8.22 -7.81
N ALA A 40 -2.78 -8.66 -8.89
CA ALA A 40 -2.84 -8.01 -10.20
C ALA A 40 -1.57 -8.14 -11.06
N ARG A 41 -1.73 -8.00 -12.38
CA ARG A 41 -0.70 -8.01 -13.44
C ARG A 41 0.06 -9.32 -13.66
N GLY A 42 0.44 -10.03 -12.61
CA GLY A 42 1.12 -11.32 -12.72
C GLY A 42 0.18 -12.51 -12.87
N PRO A 43 0.76 -13.70 -13.06
CA PRO A 43 0.02 -14.88 -13.50
C PRO A 43 -0.79 -15.58 -12.40
N ASP A 44 -0.47 -15.38 -11.11
CA ASP A 44 -1.02 -16.19 -10.02
C ASP A 44 -1.34 -15.37 -8.75
N SER A 45 -2.33 -14.47 -8.85
CA SER A 45 -2.80 -13.69 -7.69
C SER A 45 -3.41 -14.58 -6.59
N LEU A 46 -4.11 -15.65 -6.95
CA LEU A 46 -4.72 -16.57 -5.99
C LEU A 46 -3.67 -17.32 -5.17
N GLY A 47 -2.67 -17.90 -5.84
CA GLY A 47 -1.55 -18.56 -5.18
C GLY A 47 -0.75 -17.57 -4.33
N THR A 48 -0.53 -16.35 -4.81
CA THR A 48 0.21 -15.32 -4.07
C THR A 48 -0.48 -14.98 -2.74
N LEU A 49 -1.80 -14.73 -2.76
CA LEU A 49 -2.54 -14.47 -1.52
C LEU A 49 -2.52 -15.66 -0.56
N ARG A 50 -2.67 -16.90 -1.08
CA ARG A 50 -2.60 -18.11 -0.25
C ARG A 50 -1.23 -18.29 0.40
N LEU A 51 -0.15 -18.06 -0.37
CA LEU A 51 1.21 -18.14 0.13
C LEU A 51 1.44 -17.13 1.26
N ILE A 52 1.21 -15.83 1.00
CA ILE A 52 1.48 -14.77 1.97
C ILE A 52 0.60 -14.92 3.21
N ARG A 53 -0.70 -15.21 3.05
CA ARG A 53 -1.59 -15.50 4.19
C ARG A 53 -1.13 -16.71 4.99
N GLY A 54 -0.61 -17.74 4.32
CA GLY A 54 -0.09 -18.96 4.94
C GLY A 54 1.13 -18.76 5.83
N LEU A 55 1.88 -17.66 5.65
CA LEU A 55 3.01 -17.29 6.50
C LEU A 55 2.59 -16.77 7.89
N GLY A 56 1.31 -16.48 8.10
CA GLY A 56 0.77 -16.07 9.40
C GLY A 56 1.42 -14.80 9.93
N GLU A 57 1.87 -14.83 11.19
CA GLU A 57 2.53 -13.69 11.86
C GLU A 57 3.94 -13.38 11.33
N ALA A 58 4.50 -14.25 10.48
CA ALA A 58 5.80 -14.00 9.85
C ALA A 58 5.72 -12.99 8.70
N ALA A 59 4.52 -12.62 8.25
CA ALA A 59 4.30 -11.72 7.12
C ALA A 59 3.22 -10.67 7.41
N GLU A 60 3.59 -9.41 7.22
CA GLU A 60 2.67 -8.27 7.25
C GLU A 60 2.70 -7.55 5.90
N SER A 61 1.60 -6.88 5.55
CA SER A 61 1.48 -6.13 4.30
C SER A 61 0.67 -4.88 4.53
N VAL A 62 1.04 -3.80 3.87
CA VAL A 62 0.12 -2.68 3.63
C VAL A 62 -0.76 -2.96 2.40
N LEU A 63 -1.85 -2.21 2.25
CA LEU A 63 -2.71 -2.25 1.07
C LEU A 63 -2.16 -1.37 -0.06
N GLY A 64 -2.04 -1.94 -1.25
CA GLY A 64 -1.79 -1.19 -2.49
C GLY A 64 -3.06 -0.86 -3.27
N ASN A 65 -2.91 -0.14 -4.38
CA ASN A 65 -4.07 0.28 -5.18
C ASN A 65 -4.75 -0.90 -5.89
N HIS A 66 -4.01 -1.94 -6.30
CA HIS A 66 -4.60 -3.13 -6.93
C HIS A 66 -5.29 -4.03 -5.91
N ASP A 67 -4.78 -4.09 -4.68
CA ASP A 67 -5.44 -4.79 -3.58
C ASP A 67 -6.81 -4.16 -3.30
N LEU A 68 -6.86 -2.82 -3.20
CA LEU A 68 -8.11 -2.06 -3.06
C LEU A 68 -9.06 -2.25 -4.25
N HIS A 69 -8.54 -2.30 -5.48
CA HIS A 69 -9.35 -2.59 -6.67
C HIS A 69 -9.99 -3.98 -6.60
N LEU A 70 -9.25 -5.00 -6.14
CA LEU A 70 -9.76 -6.34 -5.94
C LEU A 70 -10.83 -6.41 -4.83
N ILE A 71 -10.61 -5.68 -3.73
CA ILE A 71 -11.61 -5.52 -2.66
C ILE A 71 -12.88 -4.87 -3.24
N ALA A 72 -12.76 -3.76 -3.99
CA ALA A 72 -13.90 -3.12 -4.63
C ALA A 72 -14.64 -4.07 -5.59
N ALA A 73 -13.92 -4.93 -6.32
CA ALA A 73 -14.52 -5.92 -7.21
C ALA A 73 -15.34 -6.98 -6.45
N ARG A 74 -14.88 -7.44 -5.27
CA ARG A 74 -15.65 -8.34 -4.40
C ARG A 74 -16.98 -7.71 -3.97
N HIS A 75 -16.98 -6.41 -3.68
CA HIS A 75 -18.18 -5.66 -3.32
C HIS A 75 -19.05 -5.27 -4.52
N GLY A 76 -18.67 -5.64 -5.74
CA GLY A 76 -19.44 -5.33 -6.96
C GLY A 76 -19.28 -3.88 -7.45
N HIS A 77 -18.30 -3.14 -6.92
CA HIS A 77 -18.03 -1.74 -7.27
C HIS A 77 -16.89 -1.57 -8.27
N ALA A 78 -16.28 -2.67 -8.73
CA ALA A 78 -15.28 -2.67 -9.77
C ALA A 78 -15.36 -3.90 -10.65
N ARG A 79 -14.92 -3.77 -11.90
CA ARG A 79 -14.81 -4.90 -12.82
C ARG A 79 -13.40 -5.47 -12.77
N VAL A 80 -13.30 -6.79 -12.63
CA VAL A 80 -12.04 -7.51 -12.85
C VAL A 80 -11.68 -7.46 -14.33
N LYS A 81 -10.44 -7.08 -14.64
CA LYS A 81 -9.91 -7.11 -16.00
C LYS A 81 -9.16 -8.42 -16.15
N GLY A 82 -9.41 -9.18 -17.23
CA GLY A 82 -8.74 -10.47 -17.45
C GLY A 82 -7.21 -10.38 -17.40
N LYS A 83 -6.65 -9.27 -17.91
CA LYS A 83 -5.20 -8.99 -17.86
C LYS A 83 -4.61 -8.83 -16.45
N ASP A 84 -5.45 -8.58 -15.45
CA ASP A 84 -4.99 -8.41 -14.07
C ASP A 84 -4.87 -9.78 -13.36
N GLY A 85 -5.44 -10.88 -13.89
CA GLY A 85 -5.23 -12.21 -13.30
C GLY A 85 -5.84 -12.40 -11.90
N THR A 86 -6.81 -11.58 -11.52
CA THR A 86 -7.43 -11.62 -10.17
C THR A 86 -8.78 -12.35 -10.11
N GLU A 87 -9.38 -12.68 -11.27
CA GLU A 87 -10.65 -13.41 -11.34
C GLU A 87 -10.61 -14.75 -10.58
N PRO A 88 -9.53 -15.56 -10.66
CA PRO A 88 -9.43 -16.79 -9.89
C PRO A 88 -9.60 -16.59 -8.38
N VAL A 89 -9.22 -15.43 -7.84
CA VAL A 89 -9.41 -15.12 -6.40
C VAL A 89 -10.89 -15.06 -6.04
N LEU A 90 -11.71 -14.42 -6.88
CA LEU A 90 -13.14 -14.23 -6.62
C LEU A 90 -13.97 -15.50 -6.87
N LEU A 91 -13.43 -16.44 -7.64
CA LEU A 91 -14.07 -17.72 -7.97
C LEU A 91 -13.62 -18.87 -7.05
N ALA A 92 -12.60 -18.67 -6.22
CA ALA A 92 -12.06 -19.72 -5.37
C ALA A 92 -13.02 -20.11 -4.22
N ASP A 93 -12.97 -21.37 -3.80
CA ASP A 93 -13.78 -21.86 -2.67
C ASP A 93 -13.44 -21.16 -1.35
N ASP A 94 -12.18 -20.75 -1.17
CA ASP A 94 -11.68 -20.01 0.00
C ASP A 94 -11.69 -18.49 -0.19
N ARG A 95 -12.38 -17.98 -1.22
CA ARG A 95 -12.42 -16.54 -1.56
C ARG A 95 -12.74 -15.65 -0.36
N ASP A 96 -13.69 -16.05 0.48
CA ASP A 96 -14.18 -15.19 1.56
C ASP A 96 -13.09 -15.06 2.63
N ALA A 97 -12.43 -16.15 2.98
CA ALA A 97 -11.31 -16.13 3.92
C ALA A 97 -10.11 -15.32 3.38
N LEU A 98 -9.81 -15.41 2.08
CA LEU A 98 -8.72 -14.64 1.47
C LEU A 98 -9.04 -13.15 1.41
N MET A 99 -10.24 -12.80 0.98
CA MET A 99 -10.64 -11.42 0.82
C MET A 99 -10.91 -10.74 2.16
N ASP A 100 -11.44 -11.45 3.16
CA ASP A 100 -11.56 -10.95 4.53
C ASP A 100 -10.17 -10.64 5.09
N TRP A 101 -9.21 -11.55 4.91
CA TRP A 101 -7.83 -11.32 5.33
C TRP A 101 -7.21 -10.09 4.65
N LEU A 102 -7.39 -9.95 3.33
CA LEU A 102 -6.85 -8.83 2.55
C LEU A 102 -7.46 -7.50 3.00
N GLN A 103 -8.80 -7.43 3.15
CA GLN A 103 -9.51 -6.22 3.57
C GLN A 103 -9.14 -5.78 5.02
N GLN A 104 -8.57 -6.67 5.81
CA GLN A 104 -8.06 -6.36 7.16
C GLN A 104 -6.62 -5.84 7.16
N ARG A 105 -5.89 -5.84 6.04
CA ARG A 105 -4.54 -5.26 5.99
C ARG A 105 -4.59 -3.75 6.27
N PRO A 106 -3.56 -3.17 6.92
CA PRO A 106 -3.46 -1.73 7.15
C PRO A 106 -3.04 -0.99 5.88
N LEU A 107 -3.15 0.35 5.89
CA LEU A 107 -2.55 1.22 4.88
C LEU A 107 -1.16 1.73 5.27
N LEU A 108 -0.85 1.68 6.57
CA LEU A 108 0.42 2.13 7.13
C LEU A 108 0.89 1.13 8.21
N LEU A 109 2.16 0.76 8.14
CA LEU A 109 2.83 -0.02 9.17
C LEU A 109 4.01 0.77 9.72
N THR A 110 4.10 0.82 11.05
CA THR A 110 5.34 1.22 11.73
C THR A 110 6.11 -0.03 12.07
N LEU A 111 7.33 -0.17 11.55
CA LEU A 111 8.14 -1.35 11.77
C LEU A 111 8.93 -1.24 13.09
N PRO A 112 9.49 -2.35 13.61
CA PRO A 112 10.34 -2.30 14.79
C PRO A 112 11.46 -1.26 14.68
N ARG A 113 11.78 -0.61 15.81
CA ARG A 113 12.98 0.24 15.89
C ARG A 113 14.24 -0.60 15.85
N GLY A 114 15.34 -0.03 15.37
CA GLY A 114 16.64 -0.70 15.32
C GLY A 114 16.84 -1.66 14.14
N LEU A 115 15.89 -1.74 13.19
CA LEU A 115 16.07 -2.48 11.94
C LEU A 115 17.27 -1.97 11.13
N MET A 116 17.65 -0.70 11.32
CA MET A 116 18.78 -0.06 10.63
C MET A 116 19.94 0.23 11.59
N GLN A 117 20.10 -0.53 12.68
CA GLN A 117 21.14 -0.30 13.69
C GLN A 117 22.58 -0.27 13.12
N ASP A 118 22.81 -0.98 12.01
CA ASP A 118 24.10 -1.06 11.35
C ASP A 118 24.36 0.09 10.36
N ASP A 119 23.36 0.97 10.13
CA ASP A 119 23.47 2.17 9.32
C ASP A 119 23.55 3.42 10.23
N PRO A 120 24.73 4.03 10.42
CA PRO A 120 24.89 5.18 11.29
C PRO A 120 24.02 6.38 10.92
N ALA A 121 23.63 6.52 9.65
CA ALA A 121 22.78 7.62 9.18
C ALA A 121 21.32 7.44 9.57
N HIS A 122 20.85 6.20 9.72
CA HIS A 122 19.44 5.86 9.90
C HIS A 122 19.15 5.01 11.16
N ARG A 123 20.16 4.78 12.01
CA ARG A 123 20.05 3.90 13.20
C ARG A 123 18.93 4.29 14.17
N ASP A 124 18.65 5.59 14.30
CA ASP A 124 17.69 6.15 15.26
C ASP A 124 16.32 6.43 14.61
N ASP A 125 16.25 6.30 13.28
CA ASP A 125 15.04 6.54 12.50
C ASP A 125 14.00 5.45 12.76
N LEU A 126 12.73 5.83 12.66
CA LEU A 126 11.59 4.94 12.75
C LEU A 126 11.17 4.48 11.35
N PRO A 127 11.31 3.18 11.00
CA PRO A 127 10.88 2.73 9.70
C PRO A 127 9.35 2.68 9.62
N VAL A 128 8.80 3.26 8.56
CA VAL A 128 7.36 3.34 8.27
C VAL A 128 7.14 2.89 6.83
N LEU A 129 6.22 1.95 6.66
CA LEU A 129 5.88 1.38 5.36
C LEU A 129 4.47 1.80 4.97
N THR A 130 4.34 2.35 3.77
CA THR A 130 3.10 2.58 3.03
C THR A 130 3.32 2.20 1.57
N HIS A 131 2.27 2.03 0.78
CA HIS A 131 2.43 1.63 -0.62
C HIS A 131 3.03 2.75 -1.48
N ALA A 132 2.62 4.01 -1.26
CA ALA A 132 3.03 5.15 -2.08
C ALA A 132 3.79 6.25 -1.32
N GLY A 133 4.33 5.95 -0.13
CA GLY A 133 5.02 6.92 0.72
C GLY A 133 4.06 7.77 1.56
N LEU A 134 4.60 8.87 2.11
CA LEU A 134 3.83 9.86 2.89
C LEU A 134 3.90 11.22 2.20
N PRO A 135 2.79 11.97 2.10
CA PRO A 135 2.84 13.33 1.59
C PRO A 135 3.69 14.23 2.51
N PRO A 136 4.47 15.18 1.97
CA PRO A 136 5.39 16.02 2.75
C PRO A 136 4.72 16.81 3.89
N GLN A 137 3.44 17.15 3.72
CA GLN A 137 2.65 17.92 4.69
C GLN A 137 2.14 17.10 5.89
N TRP A 138 2.29 15.77 5.90
CA TRP A 138 1.81 14.94 7.02
C TRP A 138 2.97 14.49 7.91
N ASP A 139 2.79 14.69 9.22
CA ASP A 139 3.56 13.96 10.21
C ASP A 139 3.02 12.53 10.40
N LEU A 140 3.73 11.71 11.18
CA LEU A 140 3.38 10.31 11.40
C LEU A 140 2.01 10.16 12.09
N ASP A 141 1.67 11.06 13.02
CA ASP A 141 0.41 11.02 13.76
C ASP A 141 -0.78 11.30 12.83
N THR A 142 -0.65 12.32 11.96
CA THR A 142 -1.63 12.64 10.93
C THR A 142 -1.78 11.49 9.94
N ALA A 143 -0.67 10.95 9.44
CA ALA A 143 -0.67 9.83 8.50
C ALA A 143 -1.34 8.58 9.11
N THR A 144 -1.02 8.26 10.36
CA THR A 144 -1.60 7.13 11.11
C THR A 144 -3.10 7.32 11.33
N ALA A 145 -3.52 8.53 11.71
CA ALA A 145 -4.94 8.85 11.90
C ALA A 145 -5.72 8.72 10.57
N CYS A 146 -5.17 9.25 9.48
CA CYS A 146 -5.76 9.17 8.15
C CYS A 146 -5.86 7.72 7.65
N ALA A 147 -4.78 6.94 7.79
CA ALA A 147 -4.78 5.51 7.45
C ALA A 147 -5.89 4.76 8.20
N ARG A 148 -6.00 4.97 9.52
CA ARG A 148 -7.05 4.37 10.36
C ARG A 148 -8.46 4.78 9.96
N GLU A 149 -8.65 6.00 9.47
CA GLU A 149 -9.95 6.49 8.99
C GLU A 149 -10.43 5.67 7.79
N VAL A 150 -9.55 5.48 6.79
CA VAL A 150 -9.84 4.67 5.60
C VAL A 150 -9.98 3.19 5.95
N GLU A 151 -9.11 2.65 6.81
CA GLU A 151 -9.21 1.27 7.29
C GLU A 151 -10.53 1.00 8.02
N SER A 152 -11.01 1.94 8.84
CA SER A 152 -12.30 1.84 9.52
C SER A 152 -13.46 1.82 8.52
N ALA A 153 -13.41 2.69 7.50
CA ALA A 153 -14.41 2.70 6.43
C ALA A 153 -14.39 1.37 5.64
N LEU A 154 -13.21 0.84 5.32
CA LEU A 154 -13.03 -0.45 4.65
C LEU A 154 -13.57 -1.62 5.45
N ARG A 155 -13.39 -1.63 6.78
CA ARG A 155 -13.80 -2.76 7.65
C ARG A 155 -15.22 -2.62 8.18
N GLY A 156 -15.81 -1.43 8.05
CA GLY A 156 -17.10 -1.06 8.61
C GLY A 156 -18.31 -1.31 7.69
N PRO A 157 -19.51 -0.97 8.16
CA PRO A 157 -20.75 -1.15 7.40
C PRO A 157 -20.83 -0.29 6.13
N GLU A 158 -20.09 0.82 6.08
CA GLU A 158 -20.04 1.74 4.93
C GLU A 158 -19.01 1.32 3.85
N ALA A 159 -18.38 0.15 3.98
CA ALA A 159 -17.32 -0.31 3.07
C ALA A 159 -17.73 -0.25 1.59
N GLY A 160 -18.94 -0.74 1.26
CA GLY A 160 -19.44 -0.71 -0.12
C GLY A 160 -19.55 0.72 -0.66
N ARG A 161 -20.11 1.64 0.13
CA ARG A 161 -20.22 3.07 -0.25
C ARG A 161 -18.85 3.70 -0.47
N PHE A 162 -17.92 3.48 0.47
CA PHE A 162 -16.55 3.97 0.31
C PHE A 162 -15.88 3.41 -0.94
N LEU A 163 -15.95 2.09 -1.18
CA LEU A 163 -15.34 1.43 -2.33
C LEU A 163 -15.93 1.90 -3.68
N ALA A 164 -17.22 2.26 -3.70
CA ALA A 164 -17.86 2.87 -4.85
C ALA A 164 -17.32 4.28 -5.14
N ASP A 165 -17.10 5.09 -4.09
CA ASP A 165 -16.70 6.50 -4.19
C ASP A 165 -15.17 6.72 -4.19
N MET A 166 -14.39 5.68 -3.86
CA MET A 166 -12.93 5.69 -3.78
C MET A 166 -12.28 6.08 -5.12
N TYR A 167 -12.94 5.79 -6.24
CA TYR A 167 -12.44 6.15 -7.55
C TYR A 167 -12.53 7.66 -7.80
N GLY A 168 -11.50 8.20 -8.43
CA GLY A 168 -11.40 9.60 -8.80
C GLY A 168 -10.03 10.18 -8.53
N ASN A 169 -9.77 11.32 -9.15
CA ASN A 169 -8.51 12.05 -9.04
C ASN A 169 -8.70 13.43 -8.38
N GLU A 170 -9.95 13.85 -8.13
CA GLU A 170 -10.27 15.14 -7.53
C GLU A 170 -10.89 14.97 -6.14
N PRO A 171 -10.62 15.85 -5.18
CA PRO A 171 -9.55 16.85 -5.22
C PRO A 171 -8.17 16.15 -5.22
N ALA A 172 -7.20 16.77 -5.88
CA ALA A 172 -5.84 16.24 -5.97
C ALA A 172 -4.97 16.54 -4.74
N GLY A 173 -5.36 17.51 -3.91
CA GLY A 173 -4.62 17.98 -2.75
C GLY A 173 -5.34 17.78 -1.41
N TRP A 174 -4.57 17.82 -0.33
CA TRP A 174 -5.07 17.83 1.03
C TRP A 174 -5.71 19.18 1.41
N SER A 175 -6.78 19.13 2.20
CA SER A 175 -7.30 20.27 2.96
C SER A 175 -7.95 19.74 4.24
N ASP A 176 -7.79 20.47 5.35
CA ASP A 176 -8.40 20.11 6.64
C ASP A 176 -9.94 20.22 6.61
N ASP A 177 -10.49 20.95 5.63
CA ASP A 177 -11.94 21.07 5.41
C ASP A 177 -12.54 19.88 4.64
N LEU A 178 -11.70 18.93 4.17
CA LEU A 178 -12.19 17.72 3.52
C LEU A 178 -12.95 16.85 4.51
N GLY A 179 -14.16 16.42 4.12
CA GLY A 179 -14.98 15.49 4.89
C GLY A 179 -15.58 14.37 4.03
N GLY A 180 -16.12 13.35 4.70
CA GLY A 180 -16.84 12.25 4.07
C GLY A 180 -15.99 11.44 3.08
N THR A 181 -16.62 10.88 2.04
CA THR A 181 -15.96 10.02 1.06
C THR A 181 -14.90 10.74 0.23
N THR A 182 -15.04 12.06 0.04
CA THR A 182 -14.01 12.89 -0.61
C THR A 182 -12.70 12.86 0.17
N ARG A 183 -12.75 13.03 1.50
CA ARG A 183 -11.57 12.93 2.37
C ARG A 183 -10.93 11.56 2.29
N LEU A 184 -11.72 10.50 2.41
CA LEU A 184 -11.25 9.12 2.34
C LEU A 184 -10.57 8.82 1.00
N ARG A 185 -11.11 9.33 -0.12
CA ARG A 185 -10.50 9.20 -1.45
C ARG A 185 -9.14 9.88 -1.52
N VAL A 186 -9.02 11.11 -1.01
CA VAL A 186 -7.74 11.84 -0.99
C VAL A 186 -6.70 11.08 -0.17
N ILE A 187 -7.08 10.59 1.02
CA ILE A 187 -6.19 9.79 1.86
C ILE A 187 -5.73 8.53 1.13
N THR A 188 -6.68 7.81 0.52
CA THR A 188 -6.40 6.60 -0.25
C THR A 188 -5.45 6.88 -1.41
N ASN A 189 -5.67 7.96 -2.15
CA ASN A 189 -4.81 8.36 -3.25
C ASN A 189 -3.38 8.69 -2.78
N TYR A 190 -3.22 9.42 -1.67
CA TYR A 190 -1.89 9.70 -1.13
C TYR A 190 -1.16 8.43 -0.74
N LEU A 191 -1.81 7.51 -0.02
CA LEU A 191 -1.15 6.33 0.52
C LEU A 191 -0.95 5.21 -0.50
N THR A 192 -1.67 5.23 -1.64
CA THR A 192 -1.64 4.12 -2.62
C THR A 192 -1.35 4.52 -4.06
N ARG A 193 -1.32 5.80 -4.40
CA ARG A 193 -1.18 6.25 -5.81
C ARG A 193 -0.24 7.45 -5.98
N MET A 194 0.29 8.01 -4.91
CA MET A 194 1.20 9.16 -4.95
C MET A 194 2.51 8.82 -5.68
N ARG A 195 2.96 9.73 -6.54
CA ARG A 195 4.22 9.62 -7.29
C ARG A 195 4.90 10.97 -7.41
N LEU A 196 4.27 11.85 -8.18
CA LEU A 196 4.69 13.23 -8.40
C LEU A 196 3.71 14.17 -7.71
N LEU A 197 4.25 15.24 -7.15
CA LEU A 197 3.51 16.29 -6.48
C LEU A 197 3.87 17.64 -7.10
N HIS A 198 2.90 18.54 -7.08
CA HIS A 198 3.15 19.98 -7.22
C HIS A 198 3.75 20.55 -5.92
N ASP A 199 4.30 21.76 -5.99
CA ASP A 199 4.93 22.44 -4.84
C ASP A 199 3.98 22.68 -3.66
N ASP A 200 2.67 22.73 -3.91
CA ASP A 200 1.62 22.84 -2.89
C ASP A 200 1.20 21.48 -2.28
N GLY A 201 1.82 20.39 -2.72
CA GLY A 201 1.55 19.03 -2.27
C GLY A 201 0.37 18.35 -2.96
N ALA A 202 -0.23 18.95 -3.99
CA ALA A 202 -1.26 18.31 -4.81
C ALA A 202 -0.67 17.19 -5.69
N MET A 203 -1.36 16.06 -5.78
CA MET A 203 -0.94 14.90 -6.57
C MET A 203 -1.15 15.12 -8.06
N ASP A 204 -0.17 14.70 -8.87
CA ASP A 204 -0.41 14.47 -10.29
C ASP A 204 -0.82 13.02 -10.57
N PHE A 205 -1.88 12.84 -11.34
CA PHE A 205 -2.39 11.53 -11.75
C PHE A 205 -2.23 11.25 -13.26
N LEU A 206 -1.75 12.23 -14.03
CA LEU A 206 -1.64 12.14 -15.48
C LEU A 206 -0.32 11.50 -15.91
N HIS A 207 0.79 11.89 -15.27
CA HIS A 207 2.11 11.38 -15.58
C HIS A 207 2.33 10.01 -14.93
N LYS A 208 2.54 8.98 -15.75
CA LYS A 208 2.75 7.59 -15.30
C LYS A 208 4.15 7.08 -15.63
N GLU A 209 4.98 7.91 -16.25
CA GLU A 209 6.30 7.57 -16.75
C GLU A 209 7.39 7.73 -15.69
N GLU A 210 8.64 7.53 -16.10
CA GLU A 210 9.83 7.59 -15.26
C GLU A 210 10.05 9.01 -14.69
N LEU A 211 10.72 9.08 -13.53
CA LEU A 211 10.95 10.33 -12.80
C LEU A 211 11.79 11.34 -13.61
N ASP A 212 12.69 10.84 -14.46
CA ASP A 212 13.59 11.66 -15.28
C ASP A 212 12.87 12.41 -16.42
N THR A 213 11.60 12.09 -16.67
CA THR A 213 10.75 12.77 -17.67
C THR A 213 9.68 13.65 -17.03
N ALA A 214 9.76 13.92 -15.73
CA ALA A 214 8.77 14.74 -15.03
C ALA A 214 8.67 16.15 -15.66
N PRO A 215 7.44 16.61 -16.01
CA PRO A 215 7.21 17.96 -16.50
C PRO A 215 7.68 19.04 -15.50
N PRO A 216 8.04 20.25 -15.97
CA PRO A 216 8.33 21.37 -15.09
C PRO A 216 7.18 21.65 -14.10
N GLY A 217 7.50 21.81 -12.81
CA GLY A 217 6.51 22.03 -11.74
C GLY A 217 5.95 20.76 -11.11
N LEU A 218 6.53 19.59 -11.43
CA LEU A 218 6.27 18.32 -10.76
C LEU A 218 7.56 17.75 -10.18
N THR A 219 7.49 17.29 -8.94
CA THR A 219 8.62 16.73 -8.19
C THR A 219 8.24 15.38 -7.61
N ALA A 220 9.16 14.42 -7.59
CA ALA A 220 8.92 13.15 -6.90
C ALA A 220 8.64 13.42 -5.42
N TRP A 221 7.64 12.77 -4.83
CA TRP A 221 7.18 13.10 -3.48
C TRP A 221 8.31 13.10 -2.43
N PHE A 222 9.28 12.18 -2.56
CA PHE A 222 10.42 12.01 -1.65
C PHE A 222 11.57 13.01 -1.89
N GLN A 223 11.49 13.82 -2.95
CA GLN A 223 12.44 14.90 -3.24
C GLN A 223 11.94 16.26 -2.70
N LEU A 224 10.66 16.38 -2.36
CA LEU A 224 10.14 17.59 -1.74
C LEU A 224 10.59 17.70 -0.28
N PRO A 225 10.85 18.93 0.23
CA PRO A 225 11.18 19.11 1.64
C PRO A 225 10.04 18.63 2.55
N ALA A 226 10.34 17.70 3.44
CA ALA A 226 9.38 17.16 4.40
C ALA A 226 9.91 17.22 5.85
N PRO A 227 9.94 18.42 6.49
CA PRO A 227 10.37 18.54 7.89
C PRO A 227 9.54 17.69 8.85
N ALA A 228 8.27 17.40 8.52
CA ALA A 228 7.37 16.54 9.26
C ALA A 228 7.83 15.07 9.31
N HIS A 229 8.74 14.66 8.41
CA HIS A 229 9.28 13.29 8.35
C HIS A 229 10.61 13.15 9.09
N ALA A 230 11.05 14.18 9.84
CA ALA A 230 12.29 14.11 10.60
C ALA A 230 12.29 12.91 11.57
N GLY A 231 13.31 12.06 11.46
CA GLY A 231 13.43 10.83 12.25
C GLY A 231 12.56 9.66 11.77
N LEU A 232 11.96 9.77 10.58
CA LEU A 232 11.27 8.67 9.91
C LEU A 232 12.15 8.11 8.79
N ARG A 233 12.03 6.80 8.55
CA ARG A 233 12.54 6.13 7.37
C ARG A 233 11.38 5.56 6.58
N LEU A 234 11.12 6.13 5.41
CA LEU A 234 10.08 5.69 4.47
C LEU A 234 10.64 4.72 3.44
#